data_AF-A0A452XMX7-F1
#
_entry.id   AF-A0A452XMX7-F1
#
_cell.length_a   1.000
_cell.length_b   1.000
_cell.length_c   1.000
_cell.angle_alpha   90.00
_cell.angle_beta   90.00
_cell.angle_gamma   90.00
#
_symmetry.space_group_name_H-M   'P 1'
#
loop_
_entity.id
_entity.type
_entity.pdbx_description
1 polymer ?
#
loop_
_entity_poly.entity_id
_entity_poly.type
_entity_poly.pdbx_seq_one_letter_code
_entity_poly.pdbx_strand_id
1 'polypeptide(L)'
;RRRRRRRRQRGGGPGPPGRHHRQPQGPSRRIRLYTWLSHRCFSDCVTTFYRKTLGKREGDCVRACVRKYQLATAASAARFNKLADPSAAADDEDED
;
A
#
# COMPACT_ATOMS: atom_id res chain seq x y z
N ARG A 1 -7.73 30.46 64.57
CA ARG A 1 -7.73 28.98 64.58
C ARG A 1 -7.63 28.47 63.13
N ARG A 2 -6.43 28.06 62.68
CA ARG A 2 -6.12 27.73 61.27
C ARG A 2 -6.58 26.30 60.92
N ARG A 3 -7.49 26.15 59.93
CA ARG A 3 -7.92 24.85 59.40
C ARG A 3 -6.81 24.26 58.51
N ARG A 4 -6.10 23.24 59.00
CA ARG A 4 -5.11 22.48 58.21
C ARG A 4 -5.84 21.60 57.19
N ARG A 5 -5.87 22.02 55.91
CA ARG A 5 -6.27 21.15 54.79
C ARG A 5 -5.16 20.13 54.54
N ARG A 6 -5.37 18.87 54.93
CA ARG A 6 -4.47 17.76 54.56
C ARG A 6 -4.58 17.53 53.05
N ARG A 7 -3.54 17.89 52.28
CA ARG A 7 -3.41 17.48 50.87
C ARG A 7 -3.30 15.95 50.84
N ARG A 8 -4.29 15.27 50.26
CA ARG A 8 -4.18 13.85 49.91
C ARG A 8 -3.12 13.72 48.82
N GLN A 9 -2.01 13.08 49.16
CA GLN A 9 -0.97 12.67 48.22
C GLN A 9 -1.56 11.49 47.41
N ARG A 10 -1.88 11.70 46.12
CA ARG A 10 -2.20 10.61 45.20
C ARG A 10 -0.87 9.97 44.82
N GLY A 11 -0.60 8.77 45.35
CA GLY A 11 0.54 7.96 44.93
C GLY A 11 0.39 7.62 43.45
N GLY A 12 1.40 7.95 42.66
CA GLY A 12 1.56 7.47 41.29
C GLY A 12 2.09 6.05 41.32
N GLY A 13 1.19 5.06 41.25
CA GLY A 13 1.58 3.68 40.96
C GLY A 13 1.87 3.51 39.47
N PRO A 14 2.73 2.56 39.07
CA PRO A 14 2.89 2.20 37.67
C PRO A 14 1.54 1.71 37.13
N GLY A 15 1.05 2.40 36.10
CA GLY A 15 -0.18 2.01 35.40
C GLY A 15 -0.04 0.62 34.76
N PRO A 16 -1.16 -0.08 34.49
CA PRO A 16 -1.11 -1.39 33.85
C PRO A 16 -0.45 -1.29 32.46
N PRO A 17 0.23 -2.36 31.99
CA PRO A 17 0.78 -2.37 30.64
C PRO A 17 -0.37 -2.17 29.65
N GLY A 18 -0.29 -1.10 28.88
CA GLY A 18 -1.23 -0.84 27.79
C GLY A 18 -1.25 -2.04 26.85
N ARG A 19 -2.45 -2.52 26.50
CA ARG A 19 -2.61 -3.51 25.45
C ARG A 19 -2.09 -2.88 24.15
N HIS A 20 -0.89 -3.25 23.73
CA HIS A 20 -0.46 -3.00 22.36
C HIS A 20 -1.41 -3.77 21.46
N HIS A 21 -2.32 -3.05 20.79
CA HIS A 21 -3.04 -3.58 19.65
C HIS A 21 -1.96 -3.92 18.61
N ARG A 22 -1.53 -5.18 18.59
CA ARG A 22 -0.63 -5.70 17.56
C ARG A 22 -1.47 -5.73 16.29
N GLN A 23 -1.47 -4.62 15.56
CA GLN A 23 -2.14 -4.55 14.27
C GLN A 23 -1.51 -5.65 13.41
N PRO A 24 -2.31 -6.54 12.81
CA PRO A 24 -1.75 -7.56 11.93
C PRO A 24 -1.01 -6.83 10.82
N GLN A 25 0.31 -7.04 10.79
CA GLN A 25 1.18 -6.49 9.76
C GLN A 25 0.77 -7.19 8.46
N GLY A 26 -0.08 -6.53 7.67
CA GLY A 26 -0.47 -7.03 6.36
C GLY A 26 0.76 -7.25 5.46
N PRO A 27 0.64 -8.07 4.41
CA PRO A 27 1.75 -8.31 3.49
C PRO A 27 2.29 -6.97 2.96
N SER A 28 3.61 -6.88 2.87
CA SER A 28 4.28 -5.67 2.37
C SER A 28 3.75 -5.30 0.98
N ARG A 29 3.84 -4.02 0.61
CA ARG A 29 3.35 -3.54 -0.69
C ARG A 29 3.92 -4.34 -1.87
N ARG A 30 5.17 -4.80 -1.75
CA ARG A 30 5.85 -5.63 -2.76
C ARG A 30 5.19 -7.01 -2.91
N ILE A 31 4.87 -7.67 -1.79
CA ILE A 31 4.22 -8.99 -1.81
C ILE A 31 2.78 -8.88 -2.33
N ARG A 32 2.07 -7.81 -1.96
CA ARG A 32 0.73 -7.53 -2.49
C ARG A 32 0.76 -7.35 -4.01
N LEU A 33 1.70 -6.54 -4.50
CA LEU A 33 1.88 -6.32 -5.93
C LEU A 33 2.24 -7.62 -6.65
N TYR A 34 3.18 -8.39 -6.13
CA TYR A 34 3.58 -9.67 -6.72
C TYR A 34 2.39 -10.62 -6.85
N THR A 35 1.62 -10.81 -5.78
CA THR A 35 0.48 -11.73 -5.77
C THR A 35 -0.57 -11.29 -6.78
N TRP A 36 -0.93 -10.01 -6.78
CA TRP A 36 -1.91 -9.46 -7.72
C TRP A 36 -1.44 -9.59 -9.18
N LEU A 37 -0.18 -9.23 -9.45
CA LEU A 37 0.41 -9.29 -10.78
C LEU A 37 0.49 -10.73 -11.31
N SER A 38 0.85 -11.67 -10.44
CA SER A 38 0.91 -13.10 -10.77
C SER A 38 -0.45 -13.61 -11.21
N HIS A 39 -1.49 -13.33 -10.43
CA HIS A 39 -2.86 -13.72 -10.78
C HIS A 39 -3.32 -13.08 -12.10
N ARG A 40 -3.03 -11.79 -12.28
CA ARG A 40 -3.43 -11.05 -13.49
C ARG A 40 -2.77 -11.61 -14.74
N CYS A 41 -1.44 -11.72 -14.75
CA CYS A 41 -0.72 -12.22 -15.93
C CYS A 41 -0.99 -13.69 -16.21
N PHE A 42 -1.25 -14.51 -15.18
CA PHE A 42 -1.72 -15.88 -15.39
C PHE A 42 -3.08 -15.90 -16.08
N SER A 43 -4.06 -15.13 -15.60
CA SER A 43 -5.40 -15.05 -16.20
C SER A 43 -5.41 -14.51 -17.63
N ASP A 44 -4.53 -13.54 -17.93
CA ASP A 44 -4.51 -12.90 -19.25
C ASP A 44 -3.74 -13.75 -20.29
N CYS A 45 -2.70 -14.48 -19.87
CA CYS A 45 -1.80 -15.19 -20.80
C CYS A 45 -1.96 -16.71 -20.85
N VAL A 46 -2.40 -17.35 -19.76
CA VAL A 46 -2.52 -18.81 -19.65
C VAL A 46 -3.99 -19.18 -19.74
N THR A 47 -4.47 -19.33 -20.97
CA THR A 47 -5.88 -19.61 -21.26
C THR A 47 -6.13 -21.08 -21.64
N THR A 48 -5.07 -21.84 -21.95
CA THR A 48 -5.18 -23.23 -22.39
C THR A 48 -4.50 -24.20 -21.43
N PHE A 49 -5.25 -25.16 -20.91
CA PHE A 49 -4.77 -26.11 -19.90
C PHE A 49 -4.49 -27.51 -20.47
N TYR A 50 -3.85 -27.57 -21.65
CA TYR A 50 -3.52 -28.87 -22.27
C TYR A 50 -2.23 -29.49 -21.71
N ARG A 51 -1.33 -28.70 -21.09
CA ARG A 51 -0.04 -29.15 -20.55
C ARG A 51 0.24 -28.51 -19.20
N LYS A 52 1.06 -29.19 -18.38
CA LYS A 52 1.52 -28.67 -17.07
C LYS A 52 2.58 -27.58 -17.18
N THR A 53 3.27 -27.50 -18.32
CA THR A 53 4.34 -26.55 -18.59
C THR A 53 3.83 -25.43 -19.50
N LEU A 54 4.28 -24.20 -19.25
CA LEU A 54 3.97 -23.07 -20.13
C LEU A 54 4.52 -23.33 -21.54
N GLY A 55 3.67 -23.15 -22.54
CA GLY A 55 4.10 -23.11 -23.93
C GLY A 55 4.96 -21.87 -24.22
N LYS A 56 5.68 -21.87 -25.35
CA LYS A 56 6.52 -20.74 -25.76
C LYS A 56 5.73 -19.42 -25.83
N ARG A 57 4.54 -19.46 -26.44
CA ARG A 57 3.64 -18.31 -26.56
C ARG A 57 3.17 -17.77 -25.20
N GLU A 58 2.78 -18.65 -24.29
CA GLU A 58 2.35 -18.28 -22.94
C GLU A 58 3.51 -17.67 -22.15
N GLY A 59 4.70 -18.27 -22.23
CA GLY A 59 5.91 -17.76 -21.59
C GLY A 59 6.32 -16.38 -22.11
N ASP A 60 6.25 -16.16 -23.42
CA ASP A 60 6.50 -14.85 -24.03
C ASP A 60 5.45 -13.82 -23.60
N CYS A 61 4.18 -14.21 -23.56
CA CYS A 61 3.08 -13.36 -23.09
C CYS A 61 3.28 -12.95 -21.62
N VAL A 62 3.55 -13.88 -20.71
CA VAL A 62 3.73 -13.58 -19.28
C VAL A 62 4.90 -12.61 -19.06
N ARG A 63 6.03 -12.82 -19.75
CA ARG A 63 7.17 -11.88 -19.72
C ARG A 63 6.80 -10.49 -20.19
N ALA A 64 6.03 -10.37 -21.26
CA ALA A 64 5.55 -9.10 -21.77
C ALA A 64 4.52 -8.45 -20.83
N CYS A 65 3.59 -9.22 -20.27
CA CYS A 65 2.58 -8.78 -19.32
C CYS A 65 3.21 -8.12 -18.09
N VAL A 66 4.18 -8.80 -17.46
CA VAL A 66 4.87 -8.28 -16.28
C VAL A 66 5.57 -6.95 -16.57
N ARG A 67 6.32 -6.87 -17.68
CA ARG A 67 6.99 -5.62 -18.09
C ARG A 67 6.00 -4.49 -18.33
N LYS A 68 4.91 -4.75 -19.08
CA LYS A 68 3.86 -3.77 -19.36
C LYS A 68 3.25 -3.23 -18.06
N TYR A 69 2.89 -4.12 -17.14
CA TYR A 69 2.26 -3.72 -15.88
C TYR A 69 3.19 -2.92 -14.96
N GLN A 70 4.46 -3.29 -14.88
CA GLN A 70 5.43 -2.54 -14.08
C GLN A 70 5.60 -1.11 -14.60
N LEU A 71 5.74 -0.95 -15.92
CA LEU A 71 5.84 0.35 -16.57
C LEU A 71 4.55 1.16 -16.38
N ALA A 72 3.39 0.54 -16.59
CA ALA A 72 2.09 1.19 -16.41
C ALA A 72 1.89 1.65 -14.96
N THR A 73 2.21 0.80 -13.99
CA THR A 73 2.08 1.13 -12.56
C THR A 73 2.98 2.30 -12.17
N ALA A 74 4.23 2.32 -12.66
CA ALA A 74 5.17 3.42 -12.41
C ALA A 74 4.71 4.73 -13.08
N ALA A 75 4.25 4.65 -14.34
CA ALA A 75 3.74 5.82 -15.06
C ALA A 75 2.48 6.40 -14.39
N SER A 76 1.54 5.54 -13.96
CA SER A 76 0.37 5.97 -13.20
C SER A 76 0.76 6.59 -11.87
N ALA A 77 1.69 5.99 -11.12
CA ALA A 77 2.18 6.55 -9.87
C ALA A 77 2.79 7.95 -10.06
N ALA A 78 3.57 8.16 -11.13
CA ALA A 78 4.13 9.47 -11.45
C ALA A 78 3.05 10.52 -11.74
N ARG A 79 1.97 10.14 -12.46
CA ARG A 79 0.83 11.03 -12.71
C ARG A 79 0.07 11.37 -11.43
N PHE A 80 -0.18 10.38 -10.58
CA PHE A 80 -0.81 10.62 -9.28
C PHE A 80 0.04 11.50 -8.37
N ASN A 81 1.37 11.36 -8.42
CA ASN A 81 2.25 12.21 -7.62
C ASN A 81 2.21 13.68 -8.06
N LYS A 82 2.00 13.95 -9.36
CA LYS A 82 1.81 15.33 -9.85
C LYS A 82 0.50 15.93 -9.34
N LEU A 83 -0.59 15.16 -9.36
CA LEU A 83 -1.91 15.60 -8.90
C LEU A 83 -2.00 15.74 -7.37
N ALA A 84 -1.17 15.00 -6.64
CA ALA A 84 -1.11 15.07 -5.18
C ALA A 84 -0.30 16.26 -4.67
N ASP A 85 0.46 16.94 -5.54
CA ASP A 85 1.20 18.14 -5.18
C ASP A 85 0.24 19.33 -5.07
N PRO A 86 0.10 19.96 -3.89
CA PRO A 86 -0.87 21.03 -3.67
C PRO A 86 -0.55 22.31 -4.45
N SER A 87 0.65 22.48 -5.02
CA SER A 87 0.95 23.62 -5.90
C SER A 87 0.44 23.41 -7.33
N ALA A 88 0.26 22.16 -7.78
CA ALA A 88 -0.29 21.87 -9.10
C ALA A 88 -1.79 22.19 -9.24
N ALA A 89 -2.47 22.56 -8.15
CA ALA A 89 -3.87 22.99 -8.14
C ALA A 89 -4.05 24.52 -8.26
N ALA A 90 -2.97 25.29 -8.33
CA ALA A 90 -3.02 26.76 -8.29
C ALA A 90 -2.73 27.45 -9.65
N ASP A 91 -2.44 26.71 -10.73
CA ASP A 91 -2.09 27.26 -12.05
C ASP A 91 -3.29 27.40 -13.04
N ASP A 92 -4.53 27.49 -12.55
CA ASP A 92 -5.76 27.54 -13.39
C ASP A 92 -6.65 28.79 -13.10
N GLU A 93 -6.07 29.91 -12.63
CA GLU A 93 -6.82 31.15 -12.31
C GLU A 93 -6.44 32.41 -13.13
N ASP A 94 -5.58 32.36 -14.16
CA ASP A 94 -5.22 33.56 -14.94
C ASP A 94 -5.17 33.29 -16.46
N GLU A 95 -6.32 33.38 -17.14
CA GLU A 95 -6.40 33.64 -18.59
C GLU A 95 -7.67 34.47 -18.90
N ASP A 96 -7.55 35.80 -18.87
CA ASP A 96 -8.49 36.82 -19.38
C ASP A 96 -8.06 37.31 -20.78
#